data_AF-R5MDF4-F1
#
_entry.id   AF-R5MDF4-F1
#
_cell.length_a   1.000
_cell.length_b   1.000
_cell.length_c   1.000
_cell.angle_alpha   90.00
_cell.angle_beta   90.00
_cell.angle_gamma   90.00
#
_symmetry.space_group_name_H-M   'P 1'
#
loop_
_entity.id
_entity.type
_entity.pdbx_description
1 polymer ?
#
loop_
_entity_poly.entity_id
_entity_poly.type
_entity_poly.pdbx_seq_one_letter_code
_entity_poly.pdbx_strand_id
1 'polypeptide(L)'
;MNYGIDEKISKPLLYRKLTNDKVINITGEGGAGKSTLCENFRKNANEYIVIDFDSINLNNNKVGTLEYDLVKLIVNKYGKDIFPQTHHRNGEKQMLINEEFFEKCSICFATIYDEIINYLAPTGKVIVIDGSQYRFVNDASKIKGEFIALRTSLETCLNQSFSRHKKLNQEETEEQLFKHRQNKKEMFKIFNPLLNSTINTVANLSINKFDNNFKEELRTSLSELINSILENNYSSLSLEEQNFLKNIQAKKVITMNNYLDIMPKFINTPNYLEQLNISKTISSKPFLLTNNAILINLDELYLNGYRKVEDILNLFTEELKSYLNIKSLDQSL
;
A
#
# COMPACT_ATOMS: atom_id res chain seq x y z
N MET A 1 -1.79 14.95 5.43
CA MET A 1 -2.92 14.35 6.20
C MET A 1 -2.38 13.27 7.14
N ASN A 2 -3.07 12.95 8.25
CA ASN A 2 -2.68 11.82 9.10
C ASN A 2 -3.33 10.52 8.61
N TYR A 3 -2.55 9.62 8.01
CA TYR A 3 -3.05 8.36 7.46
C TYR A 3 -3.08 7.23 8.48
N GLY A 4 -2.72 7.43 9.75
CA GLY A 4 -2.67 6.38 10.77
C GLY A 4 -4.03 5.82 11.19
N ILE A 5 -4.01 4.71 11.91
CA ILE A 5 -5.15 4.08 12.56
C ILE A 5 -5.60 4.94 13.75
N ASP A 6 -6.91 5.22 13.82
CA ASP A 6 -7.54 6.00 14.90
C ASP A 6 -8.10 5.06 15.97
N GLU A 7 -8.26 5.54 17.20
CA GLU A 7 -8.84 4.74 18.28
C GLU A 7 -10.29 4.33 17.99
N LYS A 8 -11.08 5.21 17.38
CA LYS A 8 -12.54 5.08 17.27
C LYS A 8 -13.01 4.99 15.82
N ILE A 9 -12.29 5.61 14.88
CA ILE A 9 -12.77 5.77 13.51
C ILE A 9 -11.96 4.93 12.51
N SER A 10 -12.63 4.09 11.75
CA SER A 10 -11.98 3.39 10.63
C SER A 10 -11.75 4.36 9.48
N LYS A 11 -10.58 4.27 8.85
CA LYS A 11 -10.26 5.02 7.63
C LYS A 11 -10.33 4.07 6.42
N PRO A 12 -10.51 4.60 5.18
CA PRO A 12 -10.34 3.82 3.97
C PRO A 12 -9.00 3.09 3.99
N LEU A 13 -8.83 1.95 3.33
CA LEU A 13 -7.50 1.35 3.23
C LEU A 13 -6.52 2.31 2.54
N LEU A 14 -5.24 2.19 2.87
CA LEU A 14 -4.18 2.81 2.08
C LEU A 14 -3.73 1.81 1.01
N TYR A 15 -3.62 2.24 -0.23
CA TYR A 15 -3.00 1.48 -1.31
C TYR A 15 -1.89 2.32 -1.95
N ARG A 16 -0.72 1.71 -2.16
CA ARG A 16 0.33 2.24 -3.03
C ARG A 16 0.97 1.14 -3.85
N LYS A 17 1.34 1.45 -5.08
CA LYS A 17 2.35 0.70 -5.82
C LYS A 17 3.70 1.35 -5.57
N LEU A 18 4.68 0.58 -5.09
CA LEU A 18 6.02 1.02 -4.70
C LEU A 18 7.08 0.67 -5.75
N THR A 19 7.01 -0.54 -6.28
CA THR A 19 7.83 -1.02 -7.40
C THR A 19 7.00 -1.92 -8.33
N ASN A 20 7.61 -2.44 -9.40
CA ASN A 20 6.97 -3.39 -10.30
C ASN A 20 7.17 -4.86 -9.90
N ASP A 21 7.75 -5.13 -8.72
CA ASP A 21 7.89 -6.49 -8.22
C ASP A 21 6.53 -7.16 -8.02
N LYS A 22 6.43 -8.47 -8.27
CA LYS A 22 5.23 -9.28 -8.07
C LYS A 22 5.00 -9.60 -6.59
N VAL A 23 4.89 -8.56 -5.77
CA VAL A 23 4.72 -8.65 -4.32
C VAL A 23 3.53 -7.77 -3.91
N ILE A 24 2.69 -8.27 -3.00
CA ILE A 24 1.60 -7.53 -2.37
C ILE A 24 1.78 -7.62 -0.86
N ASN A 25 2.06 -6.50 -0.22
CA ASN A 25 2.27 -6.38 1.20
C ASN A 25 0.96 -5.96 1.86
N ILE A 26 0.41 -6.78 2.75
CA ILE A 26 -0.83 -6.49 3.46
C ILE A 26 -0.52 -6.31 4.94
N THR A 27 -0.85 -5.12 5.47
CA THR A 27 -0.62 -4.76 6.86
C THR A 27 -1.84 -4.10 7.51
N GLY A 28 -1.77 -3.91 8.82
CA GLY A 28 -2.87 -3.51 9.68
C GLY A 28 -2.75 -4.15 11.06
N GLU A 29 -3.44 -3.58 12.04
CA GLU A 29 -3.41 -4.09 13.40
C GLU A 29 -4.01 -5.51 13.53
N GLY A 30 -3.74 -6.15 14.67
CA GLY A 30 -4.40 -7.42 15.01
C GLY A 30 -5.92 -7.22 15.04
N GLY A 31 -6.67 -7.97 14.23
CA GLY A 31 -8.11 -7.77 14.11
C GLY A 31 -8.52 -6.66 13.13
N ALA A 32 -7.62 -6.19 12.25
CA ALA A 32 -7.99 -5.27 11.16
C ALA A 32 -8.68 -5.97 9.96
N GLY A 33 -8.70 -7.31 9.93
CA GLY A 33 -9.27 -8.08 8.81
C GLY A 33 -8.28 -8.44 7.69
N LYS A 34 -6.96 -8.35 7.94
CA LYS A 34 -5.92 -8.72 6.96
C LYS A 34 -6.11 -10.13 6.39
N SER A 35 -6.21 -11.11 7.28
CA SER A 35 -6.35 -12.51 6.88
C SER A 35 -7.64 -12.76 6.09
N THR A 36 -8.72 -12.03 6.39
CA THR A 36 -9.97 -12.06 5.61
C THR A 36 -9.76 -11.54 4.19
N LEU A 37 -8.98 -10.47 4.01
CA LEU A 37 -8.60 -9.98 2.69
C LEU A 37 -7.72 -11.02 1.95
N CYS A 38 -6.75 -11.61 2.66
CA CYS A 38 -5.84 -12.65 2.16
C CYS A 38 -6.57 -13.90 1.64
N GLU A 39 -7.71 -14.29 2.23
CA GLU A 39 -8.52 -15.40 1.74
C GLU A 39 -8.97 -15.23 0.29
N ASN A 40 -9.16 -13.99 -0.19
CA ASN A 40 -9.51 -13.77 -1.59
C ASN A 40 -8.37 -14.12 -2.54
N PHE A 41 -7.12 -13.90 -2.12
CA PHE A 41 -5.93 -14.30 -2.88
C PHE A 41 -5.69 -15.81 -2.80
N ARG A 42 -5.93 -16.43 -1.63
CA ARG A 42 -5.79 -17.88 -1.45
C ARG A 42 -6.69 -18.70 -2.38
N LYS A 43 -7.88 -18.17 -2.72
CA LYS A 43 -8.80 -18.80 -3.69
C LYS A 43 -8.19 -18.98 -5.09
N ASN A 44 -7.17 -18.19 -5.44
CA ASN A 44 -6.50 -18.21 -6.74
C ASN A 44 -5.02 -18.66 -6.61
N ALA A 45 -4.79 -19.82 -5.99
CA ALA A 45 -3.45 -20.34 -5.69
C ALA A 45 -2.54 -20.60 -6.91
N ASN A 46 -3.09 -20.61 -8.13
CA ASN A 46 -2.30 -20.70 -9.36
C ASN A 46 -1.56 -19.39 -9.66
N GLU A 47 -2.11 -18.26 -9.23
CA GLU A 47 -1.55 -16.93 -9.49
C GLU A 47 -0.84 -16.36 -8.25
N TYR A 48 -1.34 -16.68 -7.05
CA TYR A 48 -0.86 -16.12 -5.80
C TYR A 48 -0.22 -17.17 -4.88
N ILE A 49 0.79 -16.75 -4.14
CA ILE A 49 1.32 -17.44 -2.97
C ILE A 49 1.10 -16.52 -1.78
N VAL A 50 0.30 -16.96 -0.80
CA VAL A 50 0.02 -16.16 0.40
C VAL A 50 0.87 -16.67 1.56
N ILE A 51 1.68 -15.78 2.13
CA ILE A 51 2.56 -16.04 3.27
C ILE A 51 2.02 -15.29 4.49
N ASP A 52 1.77 -16.03 5.56
CA ASP A 52 1.50 -15.45 6.87
C ASP A 52 2.81 -15.20 7.63
N PHE A 53 3.19 -13.93 7.76
CA PHE A 53 4.42 -13.53 8.45
C PHE A 53 4.35 -13.81 9.96
N ASP A 54 3.15 -13.78 10.57
CA ASP A 54 2.99 -14.16 11.98
C ASP A 54 3.39 -15.63 12.17
N SER A 55 3.05 -16.50 11.21
CA SER A 55 3.37 -17.93 11.21
C SER A 55 4.89 -18.21 11.05
N ILE A 56 5.58 -17.42 10.22
CA ILE A 56 7.05 -17.50 10.10
C ILE A 56 7.75 -17.07 11.39
N ASN A 57 7.34 -15.93 11.96
CA ASN A 57 7.97 -15.38 13.16
C ASN A 57 7.75 -16.20 14.43
N LEU A 58 6.62 -16.89 14.54
CA LEU A 58 6.30 -17.68 15.73
C LEU A 58 6.87 -19.10 15.69
N ASN A 59 7.46 -19.54 14.57
CA ASN A 59 7.99 -20.89 14.36
C ASN A 59 7.00 -22.01 14.78
N ASN A 60 5.71 -21.79 14.50
CA ASN A 60 4.62 -22.71 14.86
C ASN A 60 4.04 -23.42 13.63
N ASN A 61 4.86 -23.58 12.58
CA ASN A 61 4.41 -24.09 11.29
C ASN A 61 4.28 -25.61 11.31
N LYS A 62 3.22 -26.12 10.68
CA LYS A 62 3.05 -27.56 10.47
C LYS A 62 4.08 -28.04 9.47
N VAL A 63 4.69 -29.20 9.73
CA VAL A 63 5.60 -29.84 8.78
C VAL A 63 4.90 -30.02 7.44
N GLY A 64 5.58 -29.63 6.35
CA GLY A 64 5.06 -29.73 4.99
C GLY A 64 4.30 -28.49 4.49
N THR A 65 4.26 -27.38 5.25
CA THR A 65 3.79 -26.09 4.73
C THR A 65 4.95 -25.27 4.16
N LEU A 66 4.64 -24.32 3.28
CA LEU A 66 5.63 -23.42 2.71
C LEU A 66 6.32 -22.56 3.78
N GLU A 67 5.56 -22.08 4.77
CA GLU A 67 6.10 -21.33 5.90
C GLU A 67 7.08 -22.16 6.74
N TYR A 68 6.84 -23.47 6.87
CA TYR A 68 7.78 -24.37 7.55
C TYR A 68 9.11 -24.48 6.79
N ASP A 69 9.06 -24.61 5.46
CA ASP A 69 10.26 -24.69 4.63
C ASP A 69 11.04 -23.36 4.62
N LEU A 70 10.32 -22.23 4.57
CA LEU A 70 10.91 -20.90 4.70
C LEU A 70 11.60 -20.71 6.06
N VAL A 71 10.95 -21.09 7.16
CA VAL A 71 11.57 -21.01 8.49
C VAL A 71 12.82 -21.89 8.57
N LYS A 72 12.80 -23.11 8.03
CA LYS A 72 14.00 -23.96 7.96
C LYS A 72 15.14 -23.29 7.19
N LEU A 73 14.85 -22.72 6.03
CA LEU A 73 15.83 -22.01 5.22
C LEU A 73 16.46 -20.86 6.03
N ILE A 74 15.63 -20.04 6.66
CA ILE A 74 16.06 -18.90 7.48
C ILE A 74 16.92 -19.37 8.67
N VAL A 75 16.46 -20.37 9.42
CA VAL A 75 17.20 -20.91 10.59
C VAL A 75 18.53 -21.53 10.15
N ASN A 76 18.57 -22.25 9.04
CA ASN A 76 19.81 -22.85 8.54
C ASN A 76 20.85 -21.79 8.14
N LYS A 77 20.40 -20.64 7.63
CA LYS A 77 21.27 -19.58 7.13
C LYS A 77 21.72 -18.59 8.22
N TYR A 78 20.84 -18.27 9.16
CA TYR A 78 21.06 -17.21 10.15
C TYR A 78 21.04 -17.69 11.61
N GLY A 79 20.72 -18.96 11.86
CA GLY A 79 20.49 -19.49 13.20
C GLY A 79 19.12 -19.12 13.77
N LYS A 80 18.73 -19.74 14.89
CA LYS A 80 17.43 -19.46 15.55
C LYS A 80 17.37 -18.08 16.20
N ASP A 81 18.51 -17.49 16.50
CA ASP A 81 18.60 -16.21 17.21
C ASP A 81 18.21 -15.01 16.35
N ILE A 82 17.97 -15.20 15.05
CA ILE A 82 17.42 -14.16 14.18
C ILE A 82 16.02 -13.72 14.63
N PHE A 83 15.21 -14.66 15.14
CA PHE A 83 13.86 -14.36 15.59
C PHE A 83 13.91 -13.62 16.94
N PRO A 84 13.16 -12.51 17.11
CA PRO A 84 13.07 -11.84 18.39
C PRO A 84 12.47 -12.81 19.42
N GLN A 85 13.25 -13.14 20.45
CA GLN A 85 12.79 -14.02 21.51
C GLN A 85 11.75 -13.27 22.35
N THR A 86 10.72 -14.00 22.77
CA THR A 86 9.81 -13.56 23.82
C THR A 86 10.26 -14.27 25.10
N HIS A 87 10.75 -13.52 26.08
CA HIS A 87 11.29 -14.13 27.28
C HIS A 87 10.17 -14.74 28.14
N HIS A 88 10.45 -15.90 28.72
CA HIS A 88 9.68 -16.42 29.84
C HIS A 88 10.33 -15.88 31.12
N ARG A 89 9.62 -15.02 31.86
CA ARG A 89 9.98 -14.70 33.24
C ARG A 89 8.87 -15.29 34.12
N ASN A 90 9.24 -16.24 34.99
CA ASN A 90 8.33 -16.90 35.93
C ASN A 90 7.15 -17.66 35.29
N GLY A 91 7.36 -18.34 34.16
CA GLY A 91 6.30 -19.10 33.47
C GLY A 91 5.29 -18.25 32.70
N GLU A 92 5.29 -16.92 32.88
CA GLU A 92 4.56 -15.99 32.03
C GLU A 92 5.45 -15.50 30.88
N LYS A 93 4.93 -15.55 29.65
CA LYS A 93 5.59 -15.03 28.45
C LYS A 93 5.52 -13.50 28.51
N GLN A 94 6.61 -12.85 28.91
CA GLN A 94 6.71 -11.38 28.92
C GLN A 94 7.70 -10.92 27.85
N MET A 95 7.23 -10.07 26.94
CA MET A 95 8.10 -9.34 26.03
C MET A 95 8.85 -8.27 26.82
N LEU A 96 10.17 -8.38 26.92
CA LEU A 96 11.03 -7.25 27.28
C LEU A 96 11.04 -6.31 26.07
N ILE A 97 10.15 -5.32 26.09
CA ILE A 97 10.08 -4.30 25.05
C ILE A 97 11.07 -3.19 25.42
N ASN A 98 12.25 -3.24 24.82
CA ASN A 98 13.32 -2.24 24.95
C ASN A 98 13.88 -1.88 23.56
N GLU A 99 14.84 -0.97 23.50
CA GLU A 99 15.45 -0.53 22.23
C GLU A 99 16.11 -1.69 21.46
N GLU A 100 16.86 -2.55 22.18
CA GLU A 100 17.51 -3.74 21.61
C GLU A 100 16.48 -4.69 20.96
N PHE A 101 15.32 -4.88 21.58
CA PHE A 101 14.21 -5.66 21.03
C PHE A 101 13.72 -5.08 19.70
N PHE A 102 13.53 -3.76 19.62
CA PHE A 102 13.06 -3.12 18.39
C PHE A 102 14.09 -3.18 17.27
N GLU A 103 15.37 -2.97 17.58
CA GLU A 103 16.47 -3.10 16.63
C GLU A 103 16.50 -4.52 16.06
N LYS A 104 16.46 -5.53 16.94
CA LYS A 104 16.41 -6.94 16.55
C LYS A 104 15.19 -7.28 15.70
N CYS A 105 14.01 -6.75 16.04
CA CYS A 105 12.81 -6.94 15.22
C CYS A 105 12.95 -6.33 13.83
N SER A 106 13.61 -5.18 13.70
CA SER A 106 13.82 -4.54 12.40
C SER A 106 14.77 -5.33 11.52
N ILE A 107 15.92 -5.75 12.07
CA ILE A 107 16.89 -6.60 11.37
C ILE A 107 16.24 -7.92 10.93
N CYS A 108 15.50 -8.55 11.86
CA CYS A 108 14.74 -9.76 11.60
C CYS A 108 13.74 -9.57 10.47
N PHE A 109 12.93 -8.50 10.51
CA PHE A 109 11.95 -8.22 9.47
C PHE A 109 12.61 -8.07 8.10
N ALA A 110 13.61 -7.18 7.98
CA ALA A 110 14.25 -6.89 6.70
C ALA A 110 14.88 -8.16 6.09
N THR A 111 15.59 -8.94 6.92
CA THR A 111 16.24 -10.18 6.48
C THR A 111 15.21 -11.21 6.02
N ILE A 112 14.18 -11.49 6.83
CA ILE A 112 13.16 -12.48 6.50
C ILE A 112 12.36 -12.05 5.27
N TYR A 113 12.03 -10.77 5.16
CA TYR A 113 11.30 -10.22 4.01
C TYR A 113 12.04 -10.48 2.69
N ASP A 114 13.33 -10.17 2.63
CA ASP A 114 14.14 -10.39 1.44
C ASP A 114 14.30 -11.88 1.12
N GLU A 115 14.49 -12.75 2.12
CA GLU A 115 14.60 -14.19 1.91
C GLU A 115 13.30 -14.79 1.36
N ILE A 116 12.13 -14.37 1.87
CA ILE A 116 10.83 -14.81 1.34
C ILE A 116 10.72 -14.44 -0.14
N ILE A 117 11.01 -13.18 -0.48
CA ILE A 117 10.89 -12.70 -1.86
C ILE A 117 11.86 -13.45 -2.77
N ASN A 118 13.13 -13.58 -2.39
CA ASN A 118 14.15 -14.22 -3.21
C ASN A 118 13.86 -15.71 -3.40
N TYR A 119 13.40 -16.41 -2.35
CA TYR A 119 13.05 -17.83 -2.43
C TYR A 119 11.85 -18.09 -3.35
N LEU A 120 10.87 -17.20 -3.34
CA LEU A 120 9.61 -17.38 -4.09
C LEU A 120 9.63 -16.74 -5.48
N ALA A 121 10.56 -15.83 -5.78
CA ALA A 121 10.67 -15.17 -7.08
C ALA A 121 10.71 -16.14 -8.27
N PRO A 122 11.44 -17.28 -8.23
CA PRO A 122 11.47 -18.24 -9.34
C PRO A 122 10.12 -18.89 -9.66
N THR A 123 9.14 -18.83 -8.75
CA THR A 123 7.79 -19.38 -9.00
C THR A 123 7.01 -18.58 -10.04
N GLY A 124 7.40 -17.31 -10.29
CA GLY A 124 6.71 -16.40 -11.20
C GLY A 124 5.33 -15.92 -10.74
N LYS A 125 4.83 -16.45 -9.61
CA LYS A 125 3.56 -16.08 -8.96
C LYS A 125 3.68 -14.75 -8.21
N VAL A 126 2.54 -14.15 -7.89
CA VAL A 126 2.47 -12.97 -7.02
C VAL A 126 2.57 -13.40 -5.57
N ILE A 127 3.54 -12.85 -4.84
CA ILE A 127 3.78 -13.15 -3.43
C ILE A 127 2.97 -12.17 -2.58
N VAL A 128 2.01 -12.68 -1.82
CA VAL A 128 1.18 -11.89 -0.90
C VAL A 128 1.68 -12.11 0.52
N ILE A 129 2.15 -11.06 1.20
CA ILE A 129 2.69 -11.14 2.55
C ILE A 129 1.72 -10.49 3.53
N ASP A 130 1.03 -11.30 4.34
CA ASP A 130 0.19 -10.87 5.45
C ASP A 130 1.04 -10.69 6.70
N GLY A 131 1.15 -9.48 7.22
CA GLY A 131 1.95 -9.27 8.43
C GLY A 131 1.65 -7.97 9.12
N SER A 132 1.70 -7.97 10.46
CA SER A 132 1.69 -6.74 11.24
C SER A 132 3.11 -6.20 11.53
N GLN A 133 4.13 -6.96 11.11
CA GLN A 133 5.55 -6.72 11.36
C GLN A 133 6.13 -5.57 10.54
N TYR A 134 5.40 -5.05 9.55
CA TYR A 134 5.80 -3.83 8.84
C TYR A 134 6.02 -2.65 9.80
N ARG A 135 5.47 -2.69 11.01
CA ARG A 135 5.78 -1.74 12.09
C ARG A 135 7.26 -1.68 12.50
N PHE A 136 8.07 -2.66 12.09
CA PHE A 136 9.51 -2.72 12.34
C PHE A 136 10.34 -2.34 11.11
N VAL A 137 9.71 -1.83 10.05
CA VAL A 137 10.43 -1.34 8.87
C VAL A 137 11.11 -0.02 9.22
N ASN A 138 12.44 -0.01 9.16
CA ASN A 138 13.22 1.22 9.34
C ASN A 138 13.37 2.03 8.04
N ASP A 139 13.29 1.36 6.89
CA ASP A 139 13.41 2.00 5.57
C ASP A 139 12.28 1.51 4.65
N ALA A 140 11.26 2.34 4.50
CA ALA A 140 10.09 2.04 3.68
C ALA A 140 10.40 1.91 2.17
N SER A 141 11.53 2.44 1.70
CA SER A 141 11.94 2.33 0.29
C SER A 141 12.34 0.91 -0.10
N LYS A 142 12.60 0.03 0.88
CA LYS A 142 12.92 -1.39 0.66
C LYS A 142 11.70 -2.27 0.44
N ILE A 143 10.49 -1.77 0.73
CA ILE A 143 9.26 -2.52 0.51
C ILE A 143 8.99 -2.59 -1.00
N LYS A 144 8.87 -3.82 -1.52
CA LYS A 144 8.71 -4.10 -2.95
C LYS A 144 7.24 -4.31 -3.33
N GLY A 145 6.88 -3.99 -4.55
CA GLY A 145 5.58 -4.26 -5.15
C GLY A 145 4.50 -3.32 -4.62
N GLU A 146 3.34 -3.86 -4.28
CA GLU A 146 2.19 -3.11 -3.76
C GLU A 146 2.17 -3.12 -2.24
N PHE A 147 1.75 -2.01 -1.62
CA PHE A 147 1.54 -1.89 -0.18
C PHE A 147 0.09 -1.53 0.13
N ILE A 148 -0.54 -2.36 0.95
CA ILE A 148 -1.94 -2.25 1.37
C ILE A 148 -1.97 -2.19 2.90
N ALA A 149 -2.46 -1.09 3.47
CA ALA A 149 -2.69 -0.99 4.90
C ALA A 149 -4.17 -0.89 5.22
N LEU A 150 -4.68 -1.86 5.98
CA LEU A 150 -6.02 -1.83 6.54
C LEU A 150 -6.02 -0.92 7.76
N ARG A 151 -6.82 0.15 7.69
CA ARG A 151 -6.83 1.24 8.68
C ARG A 151 -8.08 1.23 9.55
N THR A 152 -8.44 0.04 10.01
CA THR A 152 -9.57 -0.22 10.91
C THR A 152 -9.30 0.41 12.28
N SER A 153 -10.31 0.99 12.94
CA SER A 153 -10.10 1.61 14.27
C SER A 153 -9.56 0.64 15.31
N LEU A 154 -8.78 1.13 16.29
CA LEU A 154 -8.22 0.28 17.36
C LEU A 154 -9.31 -0.37 18.19
N GLU A 155 -10.42 0.32 18.45
CA GLU A 155 -11.57 -0.24 19.14
C GLU A 155 -12.14 -1.44 18.38
N THR A 156 -12.34 -1.30 17.07
CA THR A 156 -12.81 -2.39 16.21
C THR A 156 -11.81 -3.54 16.19
N CYS A 157 -10.51 -3.25 16.02
CA CYS A 157 -9.42 -4.23 16.05
C CYS A 157 -9.39 -5.01 17.38
N LEU A 158 -9.58 -4.31 18.50
CA LEU A 158 -9.60 -4.89 19.84
C LEU A 158 -10.81 -5.80 20.00
N ASN A 159 -12.00 -5.32 19.62
CA ASN A 159 -13.23 -6.09 19.71
C ASN A 159 -13.16 -7.36 18.83
N GLN A 160 -12.69 -7.25 17.58
CA GLN A 160 -12.52 -8.42 16.70
C GLN A 160 -11.47 -9.41 17.23
N SER A 161 -10.33 -8.91 17.70
CA SER A 161 -9.30 -9.75 18.31
C SER A 161 -9.83 -10.50 19.54
N PHE A 162 -10.55 -9.80 20.41
CA PHE A 162 -11.14 -10.36 21.61
C PHE A 162 -12.24 -11.38 21.30
N SER A 163 -13.14 -11.08 20.35
CA SER A 163 -14.16 -12.03 19.90
C SER A 163 -13.56 -13.31 19.34
N ARG A 164 -12.47 -13.20 18.58
CA ARG A 164 -11.72 -14.38 18.07
C ARG A 164 -11.09 -15.17 19.21
N HIS A 165 -10.45 -14.51 20.18
CA HIS A 165 -9.86 -15.19 21.34
C HIS A 165 -10.91 -15.94 22.16
N LYS A 166 -12.05 -15.30 22.47
CA LYS A 166 -13.16 -15.92 23.20
C LYS A 166 -13.73 -17.14 22.48
N LYS A 167 -13.82 -17.10 21.14
CA LYS A 167 -14.29 -18.26 20.34
C LYS A 167 -13.34 -19.45 20.40
N LEU A 168 -12.04 -19.21 20.46
CA LEU A 168 -11.00 -20.25 20.49
C LEU A 168 -10.75 -20.79 21.91
N ASN A 169 -11.04 -20.00 22.95
CA ASN A 169 -10.80 -20.34 24.35
C ASN A 169 -12.10 -20.28 25.16
N GLN A 170 -13.04 -21.16 24.83
CA GLN A 170 -14.41 -21.12 25.39
C GLN A 170 -14.47 -21.45 26.89
N GLU A 171 -13.42 -22.07 27.42
CA GLU A 171 -13.32 -22.50 28.83
C GLU A 171 -12.66 -21.45 29.75
N GLU A 172 -12.13 -20.34 29.20
CA GLU A 172 -11.52 -19.28 30.00
C GLU A 172 -12.54 -18.54 30.88
N THR A 173 -12.13 -18.18 32.09
CA THR A 173 -12.94 -17.39 33.02
C THR A 173 -13.08 -15.93 32.58
N GLU A 174 -14.06 -15.21 33.12
CA GLU A 174 -14.23 -13.78 32.85
C GLU A 174 -12.99 -12.95 33.22
N GLU A 175 -12.30 -13.32 34.30
CA GLU A 175 -11.06 -12.67 34.74
C GLU A 175 -9.94 -12.87 33.71
N GLN A 176 -9.77 -14.09 33.21
CA GLN A 176 -8.77 -14.40 32.17
C GLN A 176 -9.05 -13.64 30.88
N LEU A 177 -10.33 -13.59 30.46
CA LEU A 177 -10.76 -12.82 29.30
C LEU A 177 -10.53 -11.31 29.49
N PHE A 178 -10.83 -10.78 30.68
CA PHE A 178 -10.55 -9.37 31.00
C PHE A 178 -9.05 -9.07 30.93
N LYS A 179 -8.20 -9.89 31.56
CA LYS A 179 -6.73 -9.77 31.51
C LYS A 179 -6.23 -9.81 30.08
N HIS A 180 -6.74 -10.72 29.24
CA HIS A 180 -6.41 -10.79 27.82
C HIS A 180 -6.75 -9.49 27.08
N ARG A 181 -7.96 -8.96 27.29
CA ARG A 181 -8.40 -7.71 26.65
C ARG A 181 -7.53 -6.52 27.05
N GLN A 182 -7.19 -6.40 28.33
CA GLN A 182 -6.30 -5.33 28.81
C GLN A 182 -4.89 -5.47 28.22
N ASN A 183 -4.31 -6.67 28.24
CA ASN A 183 -2.99 -6.92 27.63
C ASN A 183 -2.98 -6.56 26.13
N LYS A 184 -4.05 -6.90 25.40
CA LYS A 184 -4.16 -6.57 23.98
C LYS A 184 -4.23 -5.06 23.75
N LYS A 185 -4.96 -4.34 24.60
CA LYS A 185 -5.05 -2.87 24.57
C LYS A 185 -3.69 -2.22 24.83
N GLU A 186 -2.93 -2.69 25.82
CA GLU A 186 -1.58 -2.18 26.09
C GLU A 186 -0.62 -2.47 24.94
N MET A 187 -0.69 -3.66 24.33
CA MET A 187 0.10 -3.95 23.12
C MET A 187 -0.21 -2.98 21.97
N PHE A 188 -1.49 -2.64 21.74
CA PHE A 188 -1.82 -1.66 20.70
C PHE A 188 -1.24 -0.27 21.00
N LYS A 189 -1.25 0.19 22.25
CA LYS A 189 -0.64 1.48 22.60
C LYS A 189 0.85 1.52 22.26
N ILE A 190 1.56 0.41 22.43
CA ILE A 190 2.99 0.32 22.16
C ILE A 190 3.26 0.20 20.65
N PHE A 191 2.55 -0.71 19.97
CA PHE A 191 2.91 -1.10 18.61
C PHE A 191 2.22 -0.25 17.53
N ASN A 192 1.05 0.33 17.82
CA ASN A 192 0.30 1.10 16.83
C ASN A 192 1.03 2.37 16.35
N PRO A 193 1.70 3.15 17.22
CA PRO A 193 2.49 4.29 16.77
C PRO A 193 3.56 3.91 15.73
N LEU A 194 4.20 2.75 15.89
CA LEU A 194 5.21 2.25 14.95
C LEU A 194 4.62 1.87 13.59
N LEU A 195 3.46 1.19 13.60
CA LEU A 195 2.75 0.86 12.37
C LEU A 195 2.26 2.13 11.65
N ASN A 196 1.71 3.08 12.40
CA ASN A 196 1.25 4.37 11.86
C ASN A 196 2.40 5.18 11.26
N SER A 197 3.57 5.18 11.92
CA SER A 197 4.79 5.79 11.38
C SER A 197 5.13 5.18 10.02
N THR A 198 5.17 3.86 9.93
CA THR A 198 5.45 3.16 8.66
C THR A 198 4.44 3.51 7.56
N ILE A 199 3.13 3.47 7.88
CA ILE A 199 2.06 3.82 6.95
C ILE A 199 2.23 5.25 6.43
N ASN A 200 2.55 6.20 7.31
CA ASN A 200 2.77 7.59 6.93
C ASN A 200 4.03 7.75 6.07
N THR A 201 5.13 7.07 6.39
CA THR A 201 6.34 7.08 5.57
C THR A 201 6.06 6.52 4.17
N VAL A 202 5.38 5.37 4.07
CA VAL A 202 5.00 4.77 2.79
C VAL A 202 4.09 5.70 1.99
N ALA A 203 3.11 6.34 2.61
CA ALA A 203 2.20 7.26 1.94
C ALA A 203 2.92 8.45 1.29
N ASN A 204 3.96 8.97 1.95
CA ASN A 204 4.67 10.17 1.51
C ASN A 204 5.95 9.89 0.71
N LEU A 205 6.37 8.62 0.58
CA LEU A 205 7.59 8.25 -0.13
C LEU A 205 7.46 8.59 -1.63
N SER A 206 8.37 9.40 -2.18
CA SER A 206 8.46 9.63 -3.64
C SER A 206 9.14 8.44 -4.30
N ILE A 207 8.50 7.79 -5.28
CA ILE A 207 9.16 6.72 -6.08
C ILE A 207 9.84 7.34 -7.29
N ASN A 208 9.21 8.36 -7.87
CA ASN A 208 9.76 9.05 -9.01
C ASN A 208 11.07 9.77 -8.65
N LYS A 209 11.99 9.81 -9.61
CA LYS A 209 13.27 10.55 -9.54
C LYS A 209 13.25 11.82 -10.38
N PHE A 210 12.07 12.35 -10.69
CA PHE A 210 11.94 13.58 -11.45
C PHE A 210 12.36 14.77 -10.58
N ASP A 211 13.32 15.55 -11.07
CA ASP A 211 13.71 16.79 -10.44
C ASP A 211 12.66 17.89 -10.67
N ASN A 212 12.89 19.07 -10.09
CA ASN A 212 11.97 20.19 -10.24
C ASN A 212 11.97 20.74 -11.67
N ASN A 213 13.10 20.70 -12.37
CA ASN A 213 13.19 21.20 -13.75
C ASN A 213 12.29 20.38 -14.68
N PHE A 214 12.35 19.05 -14.58
CA PHE A 214 11.46 18.15 -15.30
C PHE A 214 9.99 18.43 -15.02
N LYS A 215 9.63 18.67 -13.76
CA LYS A 215 8.24 18.95 -13.36
C LYS A 215 7.74 20.26 -13.94
N GLU A 216 8.56 21.31 -13.95
CA GLU A 216 8.19 22.60 -14.56
C GLU A 216 8.14 22.53 -16.09
N GLU A 217 9.08 21.82 -16.72
CA GLU A 217 9.08 21.57 -18.16
C GLU A 217 7.80 20.84 -18.57
N LEU A 218 7.46 19.74 -17.88
CA LEU A 218 6.24 18.98 -18.13
C LEU A 218 4.96 19.85 -18.01
N ARG A 219 4.87 20.69 -16.98
CA ARG A 219 3.72 21.58 -16.79
C ARG A 219 3.62 22.62 -17.89
N THR A 220 4.76 23.20 -18.28
CA THR A 220 4.84 24.19 -19.37
C THR A 220 4.40 23.56 -20.68
N SER A 221 5.00 22.44 -21.07
CA SER A 221 4.69 21.78 -22.35
C SER A 221 3.25 21.27 -22.43
N LEU A 222 2.67 20.78 -21.33
CA LEU A 222 1.25 20.41 -21.31
C LEU A 222 0.34 21.64 -21.46
N SER A 223 0.71 22.77 -20.86
CA SER A 223 -0.05 24.01 -21.00
C SER A 223 0.00 24.53 -22.45
N GLU A 224 1.17 24.46 -23.09
CA GLU A 224 1.35 24.81 -24.50
C GLU A 224 0.55 23.89 -25.43
N LEU A 225 0.56 22.58 -25.18
CA LEU A 225 -0.25 21.61 -25.93
C LEU A 225 -1.74 21.96 -25.87
N ILE A 226 -2.27 22.25 -24.68
CA ILE A 226 -3.69 22.62 -24.50
C ILE A 226 -4.01 23.92 -25.26
N ASN A 227 -3.12 24.91 -25.22
CA ASN A 227 -3.30 26.16 -25.97
C ASN A 227 -3.33 25.89 -27.48
N SER A 228 -2.40 25.08 -28.00
CA SER A 228 -2.37 24.70 -29.42
C SER A 228 -3.65 24.00 -29.86
N ILE A 229 -4.20 23.11 -29.03
CA ILE A 229 -5.49 22.43 -29.32
C ILE A 229 -6.63 23.44 -29.38
N LEU A 230 -6.69 24.35 -28.41
CA LEU A 230 -7.71 25.39 -28.36
C LEU A 230 -7.62 26.35 -29.54
N GLU A 231 -6.43 26.68 -30.04
CA GLU A 231 -6.27 27.58 -31.19
C GLU A 231 -6.59 26.89 -32.52
N ASN A 232 -6.10 25.67 -32.71
CA ASN A 232 -6.15 24.99 -34.01
C ASN A 232 -7.42 24.17 -34.23
N ASN A 233 -8.03 23.64 -33.17
CA ASN A 233 -9.18 22.74 -33.27
C ASN A 233 -10.47 23.34 -32.72
N TYR A 234 -10.47 24.62 -32.31
CA TYR A 234 -11.59 25.27 -31.61
C TYR A 234 -12.97 24.99 -32.23
N SER A 235 -13.08 25.18 -33.55
CA SER A 235 -14.33 25.06 -34.31
C SER A 235 -14.84 23.63 -34.45
N SER A 236 -13.95 22.63 -34.28
CA SER A 236 -14.29 21.20 -34.34
C SER A 236 -14.74 20.64 -32.99
N LEU A 237 -14.50 21.37 -31.90
CA LEU A 237 -14.88 20.98 -30.54
C LEU A 237 -16.33 21.38 -30.25
N SER A 238 -17.05 20.52 -29.55
CA SER A 238 -18.32 20.89 -28.93
C SER A 238 -18.13 22.00 -27.89
N LEU A 239 -19.19 22.74 -27.58
CA LEU A 239 -19.15 23.78 -26.55
C LEU A 239 -18.72 23.21 -25.17
N GLU A 240 -19.08 21.97 -24.88
CA GLU A 240 -18.68 21.27 -23.66
C GLU A 240 -17.16 21.01 -23.63
N GLU A 241 -16.59 20.51 -24.73
CA GLU A 241 -15.14 20.27 -24.87
C GLU A 241 -14.35 21.58 -24.84
N GLN A 242 -14.84 22.63 -25.51
CA GLN A 242 -14.24 23.97 -25.44
C GLN A 242 -14.23 24.51 -24.01
N ASN A 243 -15.36 24.41 -23.30
CA ASN A 243 -15.47 24.86 -21.92
C ASN A 243 -14.57 24.04 -20.99
N PHE A 244 -14.47 22.73 -21.20
CA PHE A 244 -13.57 21.85 -20.46
C PHE A 244 -12.10 22.25 -20.65
N LEU A 245 -11.64 22.40 -21.89
CA LEU A 245 -10.27 22.80 -22.18
C LEU A 245 -9.94 24.22 -21.66
N LYS A 246 -10.86 25.18 -21.81
CA LYS A 246 -10.72 26.52 -21.22
C LYS A 246 -10.64 26.48 -19.70
N ASN A 247 -11.44 25.62 -19.05
CA ASN A 247 -11.39 25.44 -17.61
C ASN A 247 -10.04 24.89 -17.16
N ILE A 248 -9.47 23.91 -17.89
CA ILE A 248 -8.14 23.39 -17.59
C ILE A 248 -7.08 24.48 -17.79
N GLN A 249 -7.11 25.18 -18.93
CA GLN A 249 -6.20 26.29 -19.25
C GLN A 249 -6.19 27.33 -18.13
N ALA A 250 -7.36 27.67 -17.58
CA ALA A 250 -7.51 28.65 -16.51
C ALA A 250 -7.13 28.14 -15.10
N LYS A 251 -7.15 26.82 -14.86
CA LYS A 251 -7.15 26.25 -13.49
C LYS A 251 -6.02 25.27 -13.15
N LYS A 252 -4.98 25.25 -14.00
CA LYS A 252 -3.63 24.66 -13.79
C LYS A 252 -3.48 23.16 -14.03
N VAL A 253 -2.30 22.80 -14.54
CA VAL A 253 -1.74 21.45 -14.53
C VAL A 253 -1.10 21.18 -13.17
N ILE A 254 -1.52 20.11 -12.49
CA ILE A 254 -1.07 19.79 -11.14
C ILE A 254 -0.33 18.44 -11.17
N THR A 255 0.98 18.49 -10.94
CA THR A 255 1.77 17.27 -10.73
C THR A 255 1.70 16.84 -9.29
N MET A 256 1.48 15.54 -9.06
CA MET A 256 1.44 14.92 -7.74
C MET A 256 2.33 13.68 -7.76
N ASN A 257 2.90 13.29 -6.62
CA ASN A 257 3.61 12.01 -6.57
C ASN A 257 2.63 10.85 -6.81
N ASN A 258 1.44 10.92 -6.22
CA ASN A 258 0.37 9.94 -6.34
C ASN A 258 -0.99 10.59 -6.01
N TYR A 259 -2.06 9.79 -6.10
CA TYR A 259 -3.45 10.25 -5.85
C TYR A 259 -3.98 10.00 -4.44
N LEU A 260 -3.12 9.76 -3.45
CA LEU A 260 -3.57 9.39 -2.10
C LEU A 260 -4.46 10.46 -1.43
N ASP A 261 -4.26 11.73 -1.72
CA ASP A 261 -5.05 12.82 -1.14
C ASP A 261 -6.48 12.93 -1.69
N ILE A 262 -6.71 12.40 -2.89
CA ILE A 262 -8.02 12.45 -3.54
C ILE A 262 -8.79 11.13 -3.38
N MET A 263 -8.10 10.00 -3.25
CA MET A 263 -8.72 8.67 -3.10
C MET A 263 -9.78 8.58 -2.00
N PRO A 264 -9.59 9.12 -0.78
CA PRO A 264 -10.60 9.04 0.27
C PRO A 264 -11.95 9.65 -0.11
N LYS A 265 -11.99 10.59 -1.07
CA LYS A 265 -13.24 11.22 -1.54
C LYS A 265 -14.08 10.30 -2.43
N PHE A 266 -13.46 9.26 -3.01
CA PHE A 266 -14.11 8.33 -3.93
C PHE A 266 -14.52 7.01 -3.28
N ILE A 267 -14.11 6.77 -2.03
CA ILE A 267 -14.30 5.49 -1.36
C ILE A 267 -15.35 5.64 -0.25
N ASN A 268 -16.59 5.25 -0.57
CA ASN A 268 -17.72 5.26 0.39
C ASN A 268 -18.15 3.84 0.84
N THR A 269 -17.41 2.80 0.45
CA THR A 269 -17.74 1.40 0.78
C THR A 269 -16.97 0.89 1.99
N PRO A 270 -17.57 0.14 2.92
CA PRO A 270 -16.85 -0.53 4.00
C PRO A 270 -16.12 -1.81 3.57
N ASN A 271 -16.32 -2.29 2.33
CA ASN A 271 -15.72 -3.55 1.85
C ASN A 271 -14.28 -3.36 1.35
N TYR A 272 -13.29 -3.94 2.05
CA TYR A 272 -11.87 -3.77 1.70
C TYR A 272 -11.49 -4.24 0.29
N LEU A 273 -12.12 -5.28 -0.26
CA LEU A 273 -11.82 -5.73 -1.62
C LEU A 273 -12.30 -4.71 -2.66
N GLU A 274 -13.48 -4.15 -2.45
CA GLU A 274 -14.03 -3.10 -3.31
C GLU A 274 -13.19 -1.81 -3.21
N GLN A 275 -12.84 -1.39 -1.98
CA GLN A 275 -11.92 -0.26 -1.78
C GLN A 275 -10.59 -0.48 -2.52
N LEU A 276 -10.03 -1.70 -2.44
CA LEU A 276 -8.76 -2.03 -3.08
C LEU A 276 -8.87 -1.94 -4.60
N ASN A 277 -9.94 -2.47 -5.19
CA ASN A 277 -10.16 -2.42 -6.63
C ASN A 277 -10.31 -0.98 -7.14
N ILE A 278 -11.06 -0.14 -6.42
CA ILE A 278 -11.19 1.29 -6.72
C ILE A 278 -9.83 1.98 -6.62
N SER A 279 -9.10 1.74 -5.53
CA SER A 279 -7.78 2.33 -5.33
C SER A 279 -6.80 1.91 -6.44
N LYS A 280 -6.72 0.63 -6.79
CA LYS A 280 -5.87 0.15 -7.88
C LYS A 280 -6.20 0.84 -9.20
N THR A 281 -7.48 0.91 -9.54
CA THR A 281 -7.96 1.52 -10.79
C THR A 281 -7.61 3.01 -10.88
N ILE A 282 -7.73 3.75 -9.77
CA ILE A 282 -7.40 5.18 -9.76
C ILE A 282 -5.88 5.38 -9.79
N SER A 283 -5.13 4.63 -8.97
CA SER A 283 -3.67 4.76 -8.88
C SER A 283 -2.94 4.38 -10.17
N SER A 284 -3.48 3.46 -10.97
CA SER A 284 -2.86 3.05 -12.24
C SER A 284 -3.07 4.05 -13.37
N LYS A 285 -3.80 5.16 -13.14
CA LYS A 285 -3.97 6.19 -14.15
C LYS A 285 -2.80 7.18 -14.11
N PRO A 286 -2.07 7.40 -15.20
CA PRO A 286 -1.04 8.43 -15.25
C PRO A 286 -1.66 9.83 -15.18
N PHE A 287 -2.87 10.00 -15.73
CA PHE A 287 -3.60 11.26 -15.71
C PHE A 287 -5.01 11.10 -15.14
N LEU A 288 -5.44 12.08 -14.36
CA LEU A 288 -6.83 12.21 -13.94
C LEU A 288 -7.37 13.57 -14.38
N LEU A 289 -8.26 13.54 -15.35
CA LEU A 289 -8.97 14.69 -15.85
C LEU A 289 -10.14 15.03 -14.93
N THR A 290 -10.16 16.25 -14.40
CA THR A 290 -11.26 16.78 -13.59
C THR A 290 -11.81 18.04 -14.24
N ASN A 291 -13.01 18.48 -13.83
CA ASN A 291 -13.62 19.71 -14.34
C ASN A 291 -12.76 20.97 -14.15
N ASN A 292 -11.74 20.92 -13.28
CA ASN A 292 -10.96 22.08 -12.88
C ASN A 292 -9.45 21.89 -12.98
N ALA A 293 -8.93 20.72 -13.33
CA ALA A 293 -7.49 20.47 -13.36
C ALA A 293 -7.17 19.16 -14.06
N ILE A 294 -5.96 19.08 -14.60
CA ILE A 294 -5.28 17.82 -14.93
C ILE A 294 -4.41 17.46 -13.73
N LEU A 295 -4.67 16.30 -13.13
CA LEU A 295 -3.78 15.73 -12.12
C LEU A 295 -2.87 14.72 -12.79
N ILE A 296 -1.57 14.80 -12.50
CA ILE A 296 -0.56 13.91 -13.06
C ILE A 296 0.06 13.10 -11.94
N ASN A 297 0.02 11.77 -12.07
CA ASN A 297 0.65 10.83 -11.16
C ASN A 297 2.08 10.53 -11.60
N LEU A 298 3.04 11.23 -11.01
CA LEU A 298 4.46 11.11 -11.35
C LEU A 298 5.04 9.75 -10.99
N ASP A 299 4.60 9.13 -9.88
CA ASP A 299 5.06 7.79 -9.52
C ASP A 299 4.61 6.76 -10.56
N GLU A 300 3.36 6.84 -11.03
CA GLU A 300 2.84 5.91 -12.05
C GLU A 300 3.57 6.07 -13.39
N LEU A 301 3.80 7.31 -13.83
CA LEU A 301 4.61 7.58 -15.03
C LEU A 301 6.02 6.99 -14.88
N TYR A 302 6.65 7.20 -13.72
CA TYR A 302 7.98 6.68 -13.46
C TYR A 302 8.01 5.14 -13.43
N LEU A 303 7.03 4.51 -12.78
CA LEU A 303 6.92 3.04 -12.72
C LEU A 303 6.69 2.41 -14.10
N ASN A 304 6.02 3.11 -15.01
CA ASN A 304 5.79 2.64 -16.38
C ASN A 304 6.92 3.02 -17.36
N GLY A 305 8.05 3.53 -16.86
CA GLY A 305 9.24 3.77 -17.69
C GLY A 305 9.26 5.10 -18.44
N TYR A 306 8.28 5.98 -18.24
CA TYR A 306 8.32 7.34 -18.81
C TYR A 306 9.43 8.15 -18.14
N ARG A 307 10.38 8.66 -18.92
CA ARG A 307 11.54 9.41 -18.42
C ARG A 307 11.74 10.76 -19.10
N LYS A 308 11.08 11.01 -20.23
CA LYS A 308 11.16 12.26 -20.99
C LYS A 308 9.80 12.93 -21.02
N VAL A 309 9.80 14.26 -21.08
CA VAL A 309 8.56 15.06 -21.18
C VAL A 309 7.82 14.72 -22.47
N GLU A 310 8.53 14.59 -23.59
CA GLU A 310 7.95 14.24 -24.90
C GLU A 310 7.13 12.94 -24.87
N ASP A 311 7.66 11.87 -24.25
CA ASP A 311 6.95 10.60 -24.14
C ASP A 311 5.64 10.74 -23.33
N ILE A 312 5.66 11.59 -22.30
CA ILE A 312 4.50 11.87 -21.45
C ILE A 312 3.47 12.73 -22.19
N LEU A 313 3.91 13.70 -23.00
CA LEU A 313 3.02 14.51 -23.85
C LEU A 313 2.32 13.65 -24.89
N ASN A 314 3.04 12.72 -25.52
CA ASN A 314 2.45 11.78 -26.47
C ASN A 314 1.39 10.90 -25.80
N LEU A 315 1.70 10.33 -24.63
CA LEU A 315 0.73 9.57 -23.84
C LEU A 315 -0.51 10.41 -23.47
N PHE A 316 -0.28 11.62 -22.97
CA PHE A 316 -1.37 12.52 -22.60
C PHE A 316 -2.24 12.88 -23.82
N THR A 317 -1.63 13.11 -24.97
CA THR A 317 -2.34 13.42 -26.22
C THR A 317 -3.27 12.28 -26.61
N GLU A 318 -2.81 11.03 -26.54
CA GLU A 318 -3.66 9.87 -26.82
C GLU A 318 -4.81 9.71 -25.82
N GLU A 319 -4.54 9.91 -24.52
CA GLU A 319 -5.61 9.89 -23.51
C GLU A 319 -6.63 11.01 -23.72
N LEU A 320 -6.16 12.20 -24.10
CA LEU A 320 -7.02 13.35 -24.35
C LEU A 320 -7.85 13.16 -25.63
N LYS A 321 -7.31 12.54 -26.69
CA LYS A 321 -8.07 12.10 -27.89
C LYS A 321 -9.12 11.04 -27.57
N SER A 322 -8.89 10.21 -26.56
CA SER A 322 -9.92 9.27 -26.11
C SER A 322 -11.02 9.96 -25.31
N TYR A 323 -10.70 11.06 -24.63
CA TYR A 323 -11.62 11.79 -23.78
C TYR A 323 -12.48 12.79 -24.57
N LEU A 324 -11.83 13.58 -25.42
CA LEU A 324 -12.43 14.49 -26.38
C LEU A 324 -12.54 13.71 -27.67
N ASN A 325 -13.70 13.63 -28.32
CA ASN A 325 -13.91 12.75 -29.48
C ASN A 325 -13.25 13.31 -30.77
N ILE A 326 -11.98 13.70 -30.69
CA ILE A 326 -11.21 14.46 -31.67
C ILE A 326 -10.37 13.50 -32.51
N LYS A 327 -10.68 13.41 -33.80
CA LYS A 327 -9.94 12.58 -34.76
C LYS A 327 -8.67 13.24 -35.35
N SER A 328 -8.44 14.54 -35.13
CA SER A 328 -7.51 15.38 -35.92
C SER A 328 -6.23 15.85 -35.22
N LEU A 329 -5.94 15.38 -34.00
CA LEU A 329 -4.77 15.85 -33.23
C LEU A 329 -3.40 15.47 -33.83
N ASP A 330 -3.37 14.65 -34.88
CA ASP A 330 -2.13 14.20 -35.56
C ASP A 330 -1.45 15.29 -36.42
N GLN A 331 -2.05 16.48 -36.59
CA GLN A 331 -1.55 17.48 -37.55
C GLN A 331 -0.80 18.68 -36.94
N SER A 332 -0.54 18.69 -35.62
CA SER A 332 0.05 19.86 -34.96
C SER A 332 1.16 19.56 -33.93
N LEU A 333 1.82 18.40 -34.02
CA LEU A 333 3.07 18.12 -33.29
C LEU A 333 4.28 18.37 -34.20
#